data_AF-A0A165AB37-F1
#
_entry.id   AF-A0A165AB37-F1
#
_cell.length_a   1.000
_cell.length_b   1.000
_cell.length_c   1.000
_cell.angle_alpha   90.00
_cell.angle_beta   90.00
_cell.angle_gamma   90.00
#
_symmetry.space_group_name_H-M   'P 1'
#
loop_
_entity.id
_entity.type
_entity.pdbx_description
1 polymer ?
#
loop_
_entity_poly.entity_id
_entity_poly.type
_entity_poly.pdbx_seq_one_letter_code
_entity_poly.pdbx_strand_id
1 'polypeptide(L)' 'MSAKLREKVAGFLAAAKSARSLNSKLQSLQHLKQIFSDDADTDLLSEFLPALLEFHSDSSSPVRKLVIE' A
#
# COMPACT_ATOMS: atom_id res chain seq x y z
N MET A 1 -5.16 -17.79 3.66
CA MET A 1 -4.17 -16.70 3.76
C MET A 1 -2.79 -17.26 4.10
N SER A 2 -1.76 -16.95 3.32
CA SER A 2 -0.38 -17.25 3.71
C SER A 2 0.12 -16.13 4.63
N ALA A 3 0.64 -16.48 5.82
CA ALA A 3 1.26 -15.50 6.73
C ALA A 3 2.32 -14.63 6.01
N LYS A 4 2.97 -15.21 5.00
CA LYS A 4 3.96 -14.56 4.14
C LYS A 4 3.38 -13.39 3.32
N LEU A 5 2.14 -13.50 2.85
CA LEU A 5 1.50 -12.44 2.06
C LEU A 5 1.15 -11.24 2.95
N ARG A 6 0.58 -11.50 4.13
CA ARG A 6 0.30 -10.49 5.15
C ARG A 6 1.56 -9.75 5.58
N GLU A 7 2.64 -10.48 5.86
CA GLU A 7 3.93 -9.90 6.22
C GLU A 7 4.49 -9.01 5.09
N LYS A 8 4.37 -9.46 3.84
CA LYS A 8 4.79 -8.69 2.66
C LYS A 8 4.00 -7.38 2.53
N VAL A 9 2.68 -7.42 2.68
CA VAL A 9 1.82 -6.21 2.67
C VAL A 9 2.19 -5.27 3.81
N ALA A 10 2.31 -5.78 5.04
CA ALA A 10 2.70 -4.98 6.19
C ALA A 10 4.08 -4.32 5.98
N GLY A 11 5.03 -5.04 5.38
CA GLY A 11 6.36 -4.54 5.05
C GLY A 11 6.34 -3.38 4.07
N PHE A 12 5.63 -3.50 2.94
CA PHE A 12 5.52 -2.40 1.98
C PHE A 12 4.72 -1.22 2.52
N LEU A 13 3.71 -1.47 3.36
CA LEU A 13 2.96 -0.41 4.01
C LEU A 13 3.85 0.39 4.97
N ALA A 14 4.65 -0.29 5.80
CA ALA A 14 5.61 0.35 6.69
C ALA A 14 6.68 1.12 5.90
N ALA A 15 7.16 0.56 4.78
CA ALA A 15 8.10 1.23 3.88
C ALA A 15 7.49 2.51 3.28
N ALA A 16 6.24 2.46 2.82
CA ALA A 16 5.53 3.63 2.28
C ALA A 16 5.33 4.73 3.34
N LYS A 17 4.96 4.36 4.58
CA LYS A 17 4.78 5.32 5.68
C LYS A 17 6.09 5.98 6.13
N SER A 18 7.20 5.25 6.12
CA SER A 18 8.52 5.74 6.55
C SER A 18 9.38 6.33 5.44
N ALA A 19 8.96 6.22 4.17
CA ALA A 19 9.70 6.72 3.03
C ALA A 19 9.88 8.25 3.07
N ARG A 20 11.14 8.69 3.07
CA ARG A 20 11.52 10.12 2.99
C ARG A 20 11.49 10.67 1.56
N SER A 21 11.67 9.79 0.57
CA SER A 21 11.63 10.14 -0.85
C SER A 21 10.26 9.81 -1.43
N LEU A 22 9.75 10.73 -2.26
CA LEU A 22 8.52 10.50 -3.02
C LEU A 22 8.60 9.24 -3.88
N ASN A 23 9.74 9.01 -4.55
CA ASN A 23 9.90 7.87 -5.44
C ASN A 23 9.84 6.54 -4.67
N SER A 24 10.51 6.47 -3.51
CA SER A 24 10.47 5.26 -2.66
C SER A 24 9.08 4.99 -2.09
N LYS A 25 8.34 6.05 -1.74
CA LYS A 25 6.94 5.94 -1.30
C LYS A 25 6.05 5.40 -2.41
N LEU A 26 6.13 5.98 -3.61
CA LEU A 26 5.35 5.55 -4.78
C LEU A 26 5.69 4.11 -5.17
N GLN A 27 6.96 3.73 -5.17
CA GLN A 27 7.38 2.36 -5.46
C GLN A 27 6.77 1.35 -4.48
N SER A 28 6.77 1.66 -3.18
CA SER A 28 6.18 0.80 -2.16
C SER A 28 4.66 0.65 -2.35
N LEU A 29 3.97 1.75 -2.67
CA LEU A 29 2.53 1.74 -2.96
C LEU A 29 2.20 1.00 -4.26
N GLN A 30 3.06 1.07 -5.27
CA GLN A 30 2.91 0.30 -6.50
C GLN A 30 3.03 -1.21 -6.25
N HIS A 31 3.97 -1.63 -5.39
CA HIS A 31 4.07 -3.03 -4.98
C HIS A 31 2.83 -3.50 -4.21
N LEU A 32 2.27 -2.66 -3.34
CA LEU A 32 0.99 -2.96 -2.68
C LEU A 32 -0.14 -3.13 -3.70
N LYS A 33 -0.28 -2.21 -4.65
CA LYS A 33 -1.28 -2.29 -5.72
C LYS A 33 -1.14 -3.58 -6.53
N GLN A 34 0.08 -3.97 -6.89
CA GLN A 34 0.33 -5.25 -7.58
C GLN A 34 -0.11 -6.43 -6.73
N ILE A 35 0.26 -6.47 -5.44
CA ILE A 35 -0.15 -7.55 -4.53
C ILE A 35 -1.67 -7.69 -4.48
N PHE A 36 -2.41 -6.60 -4.29
CA PHE A 36 -3.87 -6.66 -4.22
C PHE A 36 -4.55 -6.94 -5.58
N SER A 37 -3.86 -6.66 -6.69
CA SER A 37 -4.37 -6.97 -8.03
C SER A 37 -4.16 -8.45 -8.38
N ASP A 38 -3.02 -9.02 -7.97
CA ASP A 38 -2.64 -10.41 -8.26
C ASP A 38 -3.31 -11.39 -7.28
N ASP A 39 -3.35 -11.02 -6.00
CA ASP A 39 -4.00 -11.77 -4.94
C ASP A 39 -5.29 -11.02 -4.54
N ALA A 40 -6.41 -11.37 -5.17
CA ALA A 40 -7.75 -10.83 -4.87
C ALA A 40 -8.30 -11.32 -3.51
N ASP A 41 -7.45 -11.34 -2.47
CA ASP A 41 -7.82 -11.70 -1.11
C ASP A 41 -8.55 -10.53 -0.45
N THR A 42 -9.88 -10.63 -0.43
CA THR A 42 -10.78 -9.58 0.09
C THR A 42 -10.60 -9.39 1.60
N ASP A 43 -10.21 -10.43 2.34
CA ASP A 43 -9.96 -10.35 3.79
C ASP A 43 -8.68 -9.54 4.04
N LEU A 44 -7.64 -9.76 3.23
CA LEU A 44 -6.40 -9.00 3.30
C LEU A 44 -6.62 -7.53 2.95
N LEU A 45 -7.39 -7.24 1.90
CA LEU A 45 -7.72 -5.86 1.55
C LEU A 45 -8.47 -5.19 2.71
N SER A 46 -9.48 -5.86 3.28
CA SER A 46 -10.26 -5.34 4.40
C SER A 46 -9.41 -5.07 5.65
N GLU A 47 -8.42 -5.93 5.92
CA GLU A 47 -7.47 -5.78 7.04
C GLU A 47 -6.61 -4.51 6.89
N PHE A 48 -6.10 -4.24 5.68
CA PHE A 48 -5.16 -3.15 5.45
C PHE A 48 -5.78 -1.87 4.89
N LEU A 49 -7.05 -1.90 4.47
CA LEU A 49 -7.75 -0.76 3.89
C LEU A 49 -7.68 0.49 4.77
N PRO A 50 -7.94 0.44 6.10
CA PRO A 50 -7.85 1.65 6.93
C PRO A 50 -6.48 2.34 6.85
N ALA A 51 -5.40 1.55 6.80
CA ALA A 51 -4.05 2.09 6.72
C ALA A 51 -3.67 2.58 5.31
N LEU A 52 -4.25 1.99 4.27
CA LEU A 52 -4.12 2.48 2.90
C LEU A 52 -4.84 3.82 2.72
N LEU A 53 -5.99 4.00 3.38
CA LEU A 53 -6.76 5.24 3.30
C LEU A 53 -6.02 6.45 3.88
N GLU A 54 -5.06 6.25 4.79
CA GLU A 54 -4.21 7.33 5.32
C GLU A 54 -3.47 8.08 4.20
N PHE A 55 -3.13 7.40 3.10
CA PHE A 55 -2.43 8.01 1.96
C PHE A 55 -3.33 8.90 1.09
N HIS A 56 -4.66 8.90 1.26
CA HIS A 56 -5.54 9.88 0.60
C HIS A 56 -5.30 11.32 1.09
N SER A 57 -4.73 11.48 2.28
CA SER A 57 -4.37 12.78 2.85
C SER A 57 -2.88 13.10 2.67
N ASP A 58 -2.13 12.32 1.87
CA ASP A 58 -0.72 12.59 1.62
C ASP A 58 -0.54 13.94 0.93
N SER A 59 0.50 14.70 1.30
CA SER A 59 0.79 16.01 0.72
C SER A 59 1.12 15.91 -0.77
N SER A 60 1.62 14.76 -1.23
CA SER A 60 1.96 14.50 -2.62
C SER A 60 0.74 14.10 -3.46
N SER A 61 0.44 14.89 -4.49
CA SER A 61 -0.63 14.58 -5.46
C SER A 61 -0.46 13.23 -6.16
N PRO A 62 0.74 12.84 -6.64
CA PRO A 62 0.98 11.50 -7.17
C PRO A 62 0.59 10.35 -6.23
N VAL A 63 0.87 10.49 -4.93
CA VAL A 63 0.51 9.46 -3.94
C VAL A 63 -0.99 9.33 -3.82
N ARG A 64 -1.70 10.45 -3.70
CA ARG A 64 -3.17 10.45 -3.63
C ARG A 64 -3.81 9.84 -4.87
N LYS A 65 -3.28 10.13 -6.07
CA LYS A 65 -3.77 9.52 -7.33
C LYS A 65 -3.62 8.01 -7.33
N LEU A 66 -2.45 7.51 -6.94
CA LEU A 66 -2.16 6.08 -6.93
C LEU A 66 -3.06 5.27 -5.99
N VAL A 67 -3.52 5.87 -4.90
CA VAL A 67 -4.40 5.21 -3.91
C VAL A 67 -5.87 5.18 -4.37
N ILE A 68 -6.26 6.12 -5.24
CA ILE A 68 -7.61 6.19 -5.82
C ILE A 68 -7.76 5.25 -7.02
N GLU A 69 -6.69 5.08 -7.81
CA GLU A 69 -6.63 4.21 -8.99
C GLU A 69 -6.50 2.73 -8.65
#